data_AF-A0A425AZR8-F1
#
_entry.id   AF-A0A425AZR8-F1
#
_cell.length_a   1.000
_cell.length_b   1.000
_cell.length_c   1.000
_cell.angle_alpha   90.00
_cell.angle_beta   90.00
_cell.angle_gamma   90.00
#
_symmetry.space_group_name_H-M   'P 1'
#
loop_
_entity.id
_entity.type
_entity.pdbx_description
1 polymer ?
#
loop_
_entity_poly.entity_id
_entity_poly.type
_entity_poly.pdbx_seq_one_letter_code
_entity_poly.pdbx_strand_id
1 'polypeptide(L)'
;MHQYYDAVILSVGNGLLKRFFKQNAQLNIASRPLIITLFPGVVFGDQASILSRMGADIVLYNNKHDFRIAEEYKKQYKLSCQNILYGYPIFRHASKGRHGEKIYFIDQVKIPFKKEERIYTLKKLIALAEKYPEKEFTILLRVADKDITVHQDKHSYIELAKQFQLPSNLTIERKSTAQAFQEMGYCLSYSSTMLFEAECKGIPVGVVADLGFSKSYANQHFLGSGVLVYFDQIDFTSPKIADPDWLDCYATKKVITTDEFNKLLKQVVPLQHDYQEYLSAVNSIESTKTIFLRKFKKLIRDPKKFFYDSKWLRKVI
;
A
#
# COMPACT_ATOMS: atom_id res chain seq x y z
N MET A 1 -10.26 -19.64 -30.51
CA MET A 1 -8.95 -19.15 -30.96
C MET A 1 -8.14 -18.85 -29.71
N HIS A 2 -7.08 -19.60 -29.43
CA HIS A 2 -6.23 -19.32 -28.28
C HIS A 2 -5.35 -18.11 -28.61
N GLN A 3 -5.51 -17.05 -27.85
CA GLN A 3 -4.66 -15.86 -28.01
C GLN A 3 -3.34 -16.12 -27.29
N TYR A 4 -2.24 -16.10 -28.07
CA TYR A 4 -0.90 -16.18 -27.53
C TYR A 4 -0.45 -14.78 -27.11
N TYR A 5 0.05 -14.67 -25.89
CA TYR A 5 0.60 -13.44 -25.35
C TYR A 5 2.10 -13.66 -25.12
N ASP A 6 2.92 -12.65 -25.40
CA ASP A 6 4.35 -12.68 -25.06
C ASP A 6 4.57 -12.45 -23.56
N ALA A 7 3.72 -11.62 -22.94
CA ALA A 7 3.78 -11.29 -21.53
C ALA A 7 2.39 -11.12 -20.89
N VAL A 8 2.29 -11.44 -19.60
CA VAL A 8 1.10 -11.27 -18.77
C VAL A 8 1.49 -10.54 -17.49
N ILE A 9 0.84 -9.39 -17.23
CA ILE A 9 1.02 -8.61 -16.01
C ILE A 9 -0.10 -8.95 -15.02
N LEU A 10 0.28 -9.47 -13.85
CA LEU A 10 -0.64 -9.87 -12.79
C LEU A 10 -0.70 -8.81 -11.70
N SER A 11 -1.69 -7.90 -11.81
CA SER A 11 -2.02 -6.92 -10.77
C SER A 11 -3.18 -7.41 -9.90
N VAL A 12 -2.98 -8.54 -9.20
CA VAL A 12 -4.00 -9.17 -8.35
C VAL A 12 -3.49 -9.39 -6.92
N GLY A 13 -4.42 -9.59 -5.98
CA GLY A 13 -4.09 -9.77 -4.56
C GLY A 13 -3.33 -11.08 -4.27
N ASN A 14 -2.61 -11.10 -3.14
CA ASN A 14 -1.70 -12.19 -2.73
C ASN A 14 -2.32 -13.59 -2.87
N GLY A 15 -3.58 -13.76 -2.46
CA GLY A 15 -4.27 -15.06 -2.54
C GLY A 15 -4.50 -15.58 -3.96
N LEU A 16 -4.75 -14.68 -4.92
CA LEU A 16 -4.91 -15.05 -6.33
C LEU A 16 -3.58 -15.39 -6.98
N LEU A 17 -2.51 -14.63 -6.68
CA LEU A 17 -1.16 -14.95 -7.15
C LEU A 17 -0.71 -16.34 -6.67
N LYS A 18 -0.89 -16.65 -5.38
CA LYS A 18 -0.56 -17.98 -4.84
C LYS A 18 -1.31 -19.09 -5.58
N ARG A 19 -2.60 -18.90 -5.87
CA ARG A 19 -3.41 -19.89 -6.62
C ARG A 19 -2.93 -20.02 -8.05
N PHE A 20 -2.65 -18.90 -8.71
CA PHE A 20 -2.15 -18.86 -10.09
C PHE A 20 -0.86 -19.67 -10.23
N PHE A 21 0.16 -19.39 -9.42
CA PHE A 21 1.43 -20.10 -9.50
C PHE A 21 1.32 -21.58 -9.12
N LYS A 22 0.49 -21.91 -8.12
CA LYS A 22 0.22 -23.31 -7.75
C LYS A 22 -0.45 -24.11 -8.87
N GLN A 23 -1.36 -23.48 -9.63
CA GLN A 23 -2.00 -24.13 -10.77
C GLN A 23 -1.03 -24.26 -11.95
N ASN A 24 -0.26 -23.21 -12.27
CA ASN A 24 0.74 -23.25 -13.32
C ASN A 24 1.84 -24.29 -13.06
N ALA A 25 2.24 -24.50 -11.81
CA ALA A 25 3.17 -25.57 -11.43
C ALA A 25 2.70 -26.99 -11.82
N GLN A 26 1.39 -27.18 -12.02
CA GLN A 26 0.80 -28.46 -12.44
C GLN A 26 0.67 -28.57 -13.97
N LEU A 27 0.79 -27.45 -14.68
CA LEU A 27 0.62 -27.37 -16.11
C LEU A 27 2.02 -27.36 -16.73
N ASN A 28 2.44 -28.50 -17.28
CA ASN A 28 3.74 -28.64 -17.95
C ASN A 28 3.71 -27.99 -19.35
N ILE A 29 3.54 -26.67 -19.38
CA ILE A 29 3.37 -25.89 -20.62
C ILE A 29 4.75 -25.56 -21.18
N ALA A 30 5.05 -26.10 -22.36
CA ALA A 30 6.35 -25.92 -23.03
C ALA A 30 6.64 -24.48 -23.48
N SER A 31 5.60 -23.69 -23.78
CA SER A 31 5.71 -22.28 -24.17
C SER A 31 4.65 -21.45 -23.44
N ARG A 32 5.09 -20.61 -22.50
CA ARG A 32 4.22 -19.75 -21.69
C ARG A 32 4.67 -18.28 -21.82
N PRO A 33 3.74 -17.32 -21.67
CA PRO A 33 4.11 -15.92 -21.57
C PRO A 33 5.08 -15.67 -20.41
N LEU A 34 5.84 -14.59 -20.54
CA LEU A 34 6.54 -13.96 -19.44
C LEU A 34 5.52 -13.49 -18.39
N ILE A 35 5.69 -13.91 -17.14
CA ILE A 35 4.80 -13.50 -16.04
C ILE A 35 5.47 -12.36 -15.27
N ILE A 36 4.79 -11.22 -15.20
CA ILE A 36 5.24 -10.04 -14.48
C ILE A 36 4.27 -9.77 -13.33
N THR A 37 4.79 -9.53 -12.14
CA THR A 37 3.98 -9.12 -10.97
C THR A 37 4.46 -7.79 -10.41
N LEU A 38 3.56 -7.09 -9.72
CA LEU A 38 3.82 -5.76 -9.17
C LEU A 38 3.03 -5.51 -7.88
N PHE A 39 3.37 -4.44 -7.18
CA PHE A 39 2.67 -4.01 -5.98
C PHE A 39 1.80 -2.79 -6.29
N PRO A 40 0.50 -2.81 -5.98
CA PRO A 40 -0.39 -1.67 -6.21
C PRO A 40 -0.10 -0.48 -5.28
N GLY A 41 0.78 -0.65 -4.30
CA GLY A 41 1.14 0.38 -3.33
C GLY A 41 2.33 -0.04 -2.48
N VAL A 42 2.45 0.62 -1.32
CA VAL A 42 3.44 0.29 -0.28
C VAL A 42 3.11 -1.03 0.40
N VAL A 43 4.13 -1.86 0.67
CA VAL A 43 3.97 -3.09 1.47
C VAL A 43 4.89 -3.16 2.68
N PHE A 44 5.92 -2.30 2.75
CA PHE A 44 6.77 -2.11 3.94
C PHE A 44 7.34 -3.41 4.50
N GLY A 45 7.90 -4.24 3.62
CA GLY A 45 8.53 -5.49 4.01
C GLY A 45 7.55 -6.60 4.40
N ASP A 46 6.25 -6.45 4.14
CA ASP A 46 5.29 -7.52 4.42
C ASP A 46 5.67 -8.79 3.65
N GLN A 47 6.21 -9.75 4.39
CA GLN A 47 6.78 -10.99 3.88
C GLN A 47 5.78 -11.76 3.01
N ALA A 48 4.52 -11.86 3.45
CA ALA A 48 3.48 -12.56 2.71
C ALA A 48 3.17 -11.89 1.37
N SER A 49 3.17 -10.55 1.32
CA SER A 49 2.98 -9.79 0.10
C SER A 49 4.15 -9.92 -0.85
N ILE A 50 5.38 -9.83 -0.35
CA ILE A 50 6.59 -9.99 -1.17
C ILE A 50 6.66 -11.39 -1.76
N LEU A 51 6.66 -12.43 -0.92
CA LEU A 51 6.83 -13.82 -1.37
C LEU A 51 5.70 -14.28 -2.29
N SER A 52 4.47 -13.78 -2.15
CA SER A 52 3.35 -14.16 -3.04
C SER A 52 3.54 -13.77 -4.52
N ARG A 53 4.48 -12.86 -4.82
CA ARG A 53 4.77 -12.35 -6.17
C ARG A 53 5.98 -13.03 -6.81
N MET A 54 6.87 -13.61 -6.00
CA MET A 54 8.17 -14.11 -6.43
C MET A 54 8.14 -15.45 -7.17
N GLY A 55 6.95 -15.95 -7.54
CA GLY A 55 6.79 -17.02 -8.52
C GLY A 55 6.76 -16.53 -9.97
N ALA A 56 6.79 -15.20 -10.18
CA ALA A 56 6.85 -14.58 -11.49
C ALA A 56 8.25 -14.68 -12.12
N ASP A 57 8.36 -14.44 -13.42
CA ASP A 57 9.67 -14.23 -14.04
C ASP A 57 10.24 -12.88 -13.64
N ILE A 58 9.38 -11.85 -13.53
CA ILE A 58 9.76 -10.50 -13.12
C ILE A 58 8.86 -10.03 -11.97
N VAL A 59 9.47 -9.43 -10.96
CA VAL A 59 8.77 -8.74 -9.89
C VAL A 59 9.21 -7.27 -9.85
N LEU A 60 8.24 -6.37 -10.00
CA LEU A 60 8.46 -4.92 -9.98
C LEU A 60 8.24 -4.37 -8.57
N TYR A 61 9.31 -3.86 -7.95
CA TYR A 61 9.31 -3.25 -6.61
C TYR A 61 9.23 -1.74 -6.69
N ASN A 62 8.44 -1.16 -5.79
CA ASN A 62 8.19 0.28 -5.79
C ASN A 62 9.26 1.09 -5.04
N ASN A 63 10.02 0.47 -4.13
CA ASN A 63 10.99 1.16 -3.28
C ASN A 63 12.19 0.26 -2.92
N LYS A 64 13.29 0.87 -2.49
CA LYS A 64 14.55 0.19 -2.15
C LYS A 64 14.41 -0.72 -0.93
N HIS A 65 13.60 -0.35 0.05
CA HIS A 65 13.38 -1.16 1.24
C HIS A 65 12.83 -2.56 0.89
N ASP A 66 11.72 -2.60 0.15
CA ASP A 66 11.05 -3.84 -0.22
C ASP A 66 11.88 -4.64 -1.23
N PHE A 67 12.61 -3.96 -2.11
CA PHE A 67 13.56 -4.58 -3.03
C PHE A 67 14.71 -5.30 -2.30
N ARG A 68 15.33 -4.68 -1.29
CA ARG A 68 16.42 -5.30 -0.50
C ARG A 68 15.94 -6.57 0.22
N ILE A 69 14.78 -6.50 0.86
CA ILE A 69 14.15 -7.66 1.52
C ILE A 69 13.87 -8.78 0.51
N ALA A 70 13.40 -8.43 -0.69
CA ALA A 70 13.17 -9.41 -1.74
C ALA A 70 14.45 -10.07 -2.24
N GLU A 71 15.56 -9.34 -2.35
CA GLU A 71 16.86 -9.93 -2.70
C GLU A 71 17.35 -10.92 -1.64
N GLU A 72 17.09 -10.66 -0.36
CA GLU A 72 17.38 -11.61 0.72
C GLU A 72 16.54 -12.88 0.58
N TYR A 73 15.22 -12.76 0.37
CA TYR A 73 14.35 -13.92 0.15
C TYR A 73 14.72 -14.68 -1.12
N LYS A 74 15.09 -13.98 -2.19
CA LYS A 74 15.53 -14.62 -3.44
C LYS A 74 16.74 -15.51 -3.19
N LYS A 75 17.74 -15.03 -2.44
CA LYS A 75 18.92 -15.82 -2.06
C LYS A 75 18.56 -16.98 -1.12
N GLN A 76 17.76 -16.71 -0.09
CA GLN A 76 17.38 -17.68 0.93
C GLN A 76 16.63 -18.88 0.34
N TYR A 77 15.65 -18.61 -0.54
CA TYR A 77 14.79 -19.64 -1.15
C TYR A 77 15.18 -19.94 -2.60
N LYS A 78 16.41 -19.57 -3.02
CA LYS A 78 16.96 -19.81 -4.37
C LYS A 78 15.97 -19.54 -5.51
N LEU A 79 15.22 -18.45 -5.38
CA LEU A 79 14.15 -18.12 -6.33
C LEU A 79 14.77 -17.61 -7.64
N SER A 80 14.19 -18.01 -8.75
CA SER A 80 14.70 -17.68 -10.08
C SER A 80 14.12 -16.38 -10.65
N CYS A 81 13.12 -15.78 -10.00
CA CYS A 81 12.54 -14.49 -10.41
C CYS A 81 13.57 -13.36 -10.49
N GLN A 82 13.40 -12.45 -11.44
CA GLN A 82 14.17 -11.22 -11.55
C GLN A 82 13.45 -10.09 -10.82
N ASN A 83 14.06 -9.60 -9.74
CA ASN A 83 13.57 -8.44 -9.02
C ASN A 83 14.06 -7.16 -9.71
N ILE A 84 13.17 -6.20 -9.91
CA ILE A 84 13.49 -4.90 -10.49
C ILE A 84 12.99 -3.81 -9.56
N LEU A 85 13.88 -2.88 -9.22
CA LEU A 85 13.50 -1.63 -8.57
C LEU A 85 12.86 -0.71 -9.62
N TYR A 86 11.54 -0.80 -9.75
CA TYR A 86 10.76 -0.08 -10.75
C TYR A 86 10.36 1.33 -10.30
N GLY A 87 10.31 1.58 -9.00
CA GLY A 87 9.81 2.84 -8.45
C GLY A 87 8.29 2.95 -8.52
N TYR A 88 7.72 3.98 -7.90
CA TYR A 88 6.29 4.26 -8.02
C TYR A 88 5.99 4.99 -9.33
N PRO A 89 5.09 4.46 -10.19
CA PRO A 89 4.70 5.16 -11.42
C PRO A 89 4.19 6.58 -11.17
N ILE A 90 3.42 6.77 -10.09
CA ILE A 90 2.83 8.07 -9.75
C ILE A 90 3.86 9.13 -9.32
N PHE A 91 5.06 8.71 -8.88
CA PHE A 91 6.13 9.65 -8.51
C PHE A 91 6.98 10.09 -9.70
N ARG A 92 6.91 9.41 -10.85
CA ARG A 92 7.73 9.71 -12.06
C ARG A 92 7.55 11.13 -12.58
N HIS A 93 6.34 11.67 -12.43
CA HIS A 93 5.97 13.01 -12.90
C HIS A 93 5.73 13.97 -11.74
N ALA A 94 6.13 13.61 -10.52
CA ALA A 94 6.08 14.53 -9.40
C ALA A 94 7.19 15.59 -9.56
N SER A 95 6.81 16.77 -10.01
CA SER A 95 7.67 17.95 -10.00
C SER A 95 7.42 18.76 -8.72
N LYS A 96 8.47 19.41 -8.22
CA LYS A 96 8.32 20.47 -7.22
C LYS A 96 7.65 21.65 -7.92
N GLY A 97 6.37 21.86 -7.66
CA GLY A 97 5.58 22.94 -8.24
C GLY A 97 5.15 23.95 -7.18
N ARG A 98 4.40 24.98 -7.59
CA ARG A 98 3.60 25.75 -6.62
C ARG A 98 2.57 24.80 -6.01
N HIS A 99 2.64 24.66 -4.70
CA HIS A 99 1.61 23.99 -3.93
C HIS A 99 0.62 25.03 -3.39
N GLY A 100 -0.57 24.59 -2.98
CA GLY A 100 -1.53 25.49 -2.35
C GLY A 100 -1.15 25.82 -0.91
N GLU A 101 -2.13 26.28 -0.14
CA GLU A 101 -1.91 26.76 1.24
C GLU A 101 -2.70 25.95 2.28
N LYS A 102 -3.64 25.10 1.86
CA LYS A 102 -4.54 24.39 2.79
C LYS A 102 -3.81 23.26 3.52
N ILE A 103 -4.15 23.07 4.78
CA ILE A 103 -3.65 21.98 5.60
C ILE A 103 -4.62 20.81 5.47
N TYR A 104 -4.14 19.70 4.94
CA TYR A 104 -4.93 18.49 4.75
C TYR A 104 -4.61 17.46 5.82
N PHE A 105 -5.63 16.99 6.53
CA PHE A 105 -5.56 15.72 7.25
C PHE A 105 -6.14 14.61 6.37
N ILE A 106 -5.31 13.63 5.99
CA ILE A 106 -5.72 12.52 5.14
C ILE A 106 -6.22 11.37 6.02
N ASP A 107 -7.52 11.09 5.95
CA ASP A 107 -8.15 9.96 6.63
C ASP A 107 -7.64 8.61 6.08
N GLN A 108 -7.82 7.55 6.87
CA GLN A 108 -7.63 6.17 6.46
C GLN A 108 -8.83 5.34 6.89
N VAL A 109 -9.24 4.40 6.05
CA VAL A 109 -10.40 3.51 6.32
C VAL A 109 -10.34 2.81 7.68
N LYS A 110 -9.14 2.50 8.18
CA LYS A 110 -8.93 1.72 9.40
C LYS A 110 -8.12 2.41 10.48
N ILE A 111 -7.52 3.55 10.19
CA ILE A 111 -6.52 4.17 11.07
C ILE A 111 -6.93 5.62 11.34
N PRO A 112 -7.20 6.00 12.61
CA PRO A 112 -7.31 5.13 13.78
C PRO A 112 -8.49 4.15 13.70
N PHE A 113 -8.39 3.02 14.41
CA PHE A 113 -9.42 1.97 14.36
C PHE A 113 -10.54 2.21 15.37
N LYS A 114 -10.19 2.69 16.58
CA LYS A 114 -11.18 2.89 17.64
C LYS A 114 -11.89 4.23 17.48
N LYS A 115 -13.16 4.28 17.88
CA LYS A 115 -13.97 5.50 17.86
C LYS A 115 -13.32 6.61 18.69
N GLU A 116 -12.78 6.26 19.86
CA GLU A 116 -12.18 7.21 20.80
C GLU A 116 -10.92 7.85 20.22
N GLU A 117 -10.11 7.08 19.49
CA GLU A 117 -8.89 7.56 18.82
C GLU A 117 -9.23 8.53 17.66
N ARG A 118 -10.34 8.27 16.94
CA ARG A 118 -10.86 9.21 15.93
C ARG A 118 -11.44 10.47 16.55
N ILE A 119 -12.20 10.36 17.63
CA ILE A 119 -12.70 11.53 18.38
C ILE A 119 -11.52 12.37 18.89
N TYR A 120 -10.49 11.73 19.44
CA TYR A 120 -9.26 12.40 19.86
C TYR A 120 -8.63 13.18 18.70
N THR A 121 -8.46 12.52 17.55
CA THR A 121 -7.89 13.15 16.35
C THR A 121 -8.73 14.34 15.90
N LEU A 122 -10.05 14.21 15.85
CA LEU A 122 -10.96 15.30 15.48
C LEU A 122 -10.84 16.48 16.43
N LYS A 123 -10.80 16.25 17.75
CA LYS A 123 -10.60 17.30 18.75
C LYS A 123 -9.27 18.03 18.54
N LYS A 124 -8.19 17.31 18.24
CA LYS A 124 -6.87 17.91 17.96
C LYS A 124 -6.87 18.74 16.68
N LEU A 125 -7.56 18.27 15.63
CA LEU A 125 -7.71 19.04 14.39
C LEU A 125 -8.54 20.30 14.58
N ILE A 126 -9.61 20.25 15.38
CA ILE A 126 -10.39 21.43 15.78
C ILE A 126 -9.48 22.42 16.52
N ALA A 127 -8.74 21.97 17.53
CA ALA A 127 -7.84 22.83 18.30
C ALA A 127 -6.73 23.45 17.43
N LEU A 128 -6.21 22.73 16.44
CA LEU A 128 -5.26 23.29 15.46
C LEU A 128 -5.92 24.36 14.58
N ALA A 129 -7.13 24.12 14.10
CA ALA A 129 -7.86 25.09 13.28
C ALA A 129 -8.18 26.38 14.07
N GLU A 130 -8.51 26.25 15.36
CA GLU A 130 -8.69 27.40 16.26
C GLU A 130 -7.38 28.15 16.54
N LYS A 131 -6.26 27.42 16.66
CA LYS A 131 -4.93 28.01 16.88
C LYS A 131 -4.41 28.79 15.66
N TYR A 132 -4.79 28.37 14.45
CA TYR A 132 -4.36 28.96 13.18
C TYR A 132 -5.57 29.44 12.35
N PRO A 133 -6.29 30.49 12.79
CA PRO A 133 -7.53 30.94 12.15
C PRO A 133 -7.30 31.46 10.71
N GLU A 134 -6.07 31.82 10.35
CA GLU A 134 -5.68 32.26 9.01
C GLU A 134 -5.45 31.10 8.02
N LYS A 135 -5.40 29.85 8.50
CA LYS A 135 -5.21 28.66 7.67
C LYS A 135 -6.52 27.93 7.45
N GLU A 136 -6.72 27.42 6.24
CA GLU A 136 -7.81 26.51 5.93
C GLU A 136 -7.37 25.06 6.17
N PHE A 137 -8.19 24.31 6.91
CA PHE A 137 -7.99 22.91 7.21
C PHE A 137 -9.05 22.05 6.51
N THR A 138 -8.62 20.91 5.97
CA THR A 138 -9.52 19.94 5.35
C THR A 138 -9.24 18.53 5.85
N ILE A 139 -10.27 17.87 6.39
CA ILE A 139 -10.27 16.43 6.60
C ILE A 139 -10.70 15.76 5.30
N LEU A 140 -9.76 15.13 4.61
CA LEU A 140 -10.02 14.43 3.36
C LEU A 140 -10.38 12.97 3.61
N LEU A 141 -11.64 12.61 3.32
CA LEU A 141 -12.15 11.26 3.48
C LEU A 141 -11.75 10.35 2.32
N ARG A 142 -11.46 9.08 2.62
CA ARG A 142 -10.97 8.10 1.62
C ARG A 142 -11.97 7.01 1.20
N VAL A 143 -13.12 6.88 1.86
CA VAL A 143 -14.14 5.86 1.53
C VAL A 143 -15.42 6.51 1.05
N ALA A 144 -15.77 6.45 -0.24
CA ALA A 144 -17.06 6.95 -0.70
C ALA A 144 -18.22 6.18 -0.02
N ASP A 145 -19.33 6.87 0.30
CA ASP A 145 -20.49 6.29 1.00
C ASP A 145 -21.14 5.09 0.26
N LYS A 146 -20.76 4.85 -1.00
CA LYS A 146 -21.28 3.77 -1.86
C LYS A 146 -20.23 2.74 -2.30
N ASP A 147 -18.97 2.88 -1.89
CA ASP A 147 -17.97 1.88 -2.21
C ASP A 147 -18.14 0.66 -1.31
N ILE A 148 -18.40 -0.51 -1.91
CA ILE A 148 -18.26 -1.80 -1.25
C ILE A 148 -16.77 -2.04 -0.99
N THR A 149 -16.23 -1.35 0.01
CA THR A 149 -14.95 -1.70 0.58
C THR A 149 -15.15 -2.93 1.47
N VAL A 150 -14.14 -3.80 1.57
CA VAL A 150 -14.18 -5.00 2.43
C VAL A 150 -14.37 -4.64 3.91
N HIS A 151 -14.28 -3.35 4.25
CA HIS A 151 -14.38 -2.78 5.59
C HIS A 151 -15.23 -1.51 5.53
N GLN A 152 -16.50 -1.57 5.92
CA GLN A 152 -17.31 -0.37 6.16
C GLN A 152 -16.58 0.53 7.17
N ASP A 153 -16.50 1.83 6.89
CA ASP A 153 -15.98 2.81 7.85
C ASP A 153 -16.99 2.93 9.00
N LYS A 154 -16.71 2.22 10.10
CA LYS A 154 -17.59 2.19 11.27
C LYS A 154 -17.67 3.54 11.98
N HIS A 155 -16.70 4.43 11.77
CA HIS A 155 -16.50 5.64 12.56
C HIS A 155 -16.05 6.82 11.67
N SER A 156 -16.80 7.11 10.61
CA SER A 156 -16.52 8.23 9.70
C SER A 156 -16.44 9.57 10.45
N TYR A 157 -15.48 10.41 10.08
CA TYR A 157 -15.33 11.75 10.65
C TYR A 157 -16.54 12.66 10.41
N ILE A 158 -17.30 12.47 9.31
CA ILE A 158 -18.55 13.22 9.07
C ILE A 158 -19.55 12.96 10.20
N GLU A 159 -19.75 11.69 10.58
CA GLU A 159 -20.71 11.32 11.62
C GLU A 159 -20.22 11.72 13.01
N LEU A 160 -18.91 11.62 13.26
CA LEU A 160 -18.32 12.08 14.52
C LEU A 160 -18.41 13.59 14.68
N ALA A 161 -18.20 14.35 13.60
CA ALA A 161 -18.23 15.81 13.61
C ALA A 161 -19.58 16.42 14.01
N LYS A 162 -20.70 15.72 13.80
CA LYS A 162 -22.03 16.16 14.26
C LYS A 162 -22.13 16.39 15.77
N GLN A 163 -21.20 15.84 16.55
CA GLN A 163 -21.14 16.01 18.01
C GLN A 163 -20.32 17.25 18.45
N PHE A 164 -19.74 17.99 17.50
CA PHE A 164 -18.82 19.10 17.76
C PHE A 164 -19.22 20.33 16.95
N GLN A 165 -18.93 21.51 17.51
CA GLN A 165 -18.95 22.75 16.74
C GLN A 165 -17.63 22.86 15.98
N LEU A 166 -17.67 22.78 14.64
CA LEU A 166 -16.46 22.96 13.84
C LEU A 166 -16.13 24.45 13.66
N PRO A 167 -14.86 24.84 13.74
CA PRO A 167 -14.39 26.16 13.31
C PRO A 167 -14.72 26.41 11.84
N SER A 168 -14.97 27.66 11.46
CA SER A 168 -15.33 28.02 10.08
C SER A 168 -14.24 27.70 9.06
N ASN A 169 -12.99 27.59 9.50
CA ASN A 169 -11.82 27.24 8.69
C ASN A 169 -11.50 25.73 8.67
N LEU A 170 -12.36 24.87 9.23
CA LEU A 170 -12.20 23.41 9.19
C LEU A 170 -13.33 22.75 8.40
N THR A 171 -13.01 22.18 7.23
CA THR A 171 -13.97 21.46 6.39
C THR A 171 -13.71 19.96 6.38
N ILE A 172 -14.76 19.17 6.13
CA ILE A 172 -14.67 17.73 5.92
C ILE A 172 -15.20 17.45 4.52
N GLU A 173 -14.35 16.88 3.65
CA GLU A 173 -14.63 16.81 2.22
C GLU A 173 -14.27 15.45 1.61
N ARG A 174 -14.87 15.20 0.44
CA ARG A 174 -14.53 14.09 -0.45
C ARG A 174 -14.05 14.70 -1.77
N LYS A 175 -12.80 14.45 -2.14
CA LYS A 175 -12.24 14.88 -3.43
C LYS A 175 -11.23 13.87 -3.95
N SER A 176 -10.93 13.95 -5.24
CA SER A 176 -9.84 13.16 -5.81
C SER A 176 -8.50 13.59 -5.22
N THR A 177 -7.56 12.65 -5.14
CA THR A 177 -6.19 12.92 -4.73
C THR A 177 -5.53 14.02 -5.58
N ALA A 178 -5.82 14.05 -6.89
CA ALA A 178 -5.30 15.06 -7.81
C ALA A 178 -5.80 16.47 -7.46
N GLN A 179 -7.09 16.64 -7.17
CA GLN A 179 -7.66 17.93 -6.74
C GLN A 179 -7.10 18.37 -5.38
N ALA A 180 -7.00 17.44 -4.42
CA ALA A 180 -6.43 17.76 -3.11
C ALA A 180 -5.01 18.33 -3.24
N PHE A 181 -4.16 17.73 -4.08
CA PHE A 181 -2.79 18.22 -4.28
C PHE A 181 -2.68 19.60 -4.91
N GLN A 182 -3.70 20.08 -5.64
CA GLN A 182 -3.68 21.45 -6.19
C GLN A 182 -3.83 22.51 -5.11
N GLU A 183 -4.52 22.20 -4.02
CA GLU A 183 -4.84 23.14 -2.93
C GLU A 183 -3.96 22.95 -1.69
N MET A 184 -3.31 21.79 -1.59
CA MET A 184 -2.59 21.37 -0.39
C MET A 184 -1.28 22.12 -0.22
N GLY A 185 -1.11 22.76 0.94
CA GLY A 185 0.14 23.33 1.43
C GLY A 185 0.81 22.52 2.54
N TYR A 186 0.07 21.60 3.19
CA TYR A 186 0.63 20.67 4.17
C TYR A 186 -0.16 19.35 4.18
N CYS A 187 0.52 18.21 4.20
CA CYS A 187 -0.08 16.87 4.24
C CYS A 187 0.12 16.20 5.60
N LEU A 188 -0.94 16.06 6.39
CA LEU A 188 -0.94 15.45 7.70
C LEU A 188 -1.68 14.10 7.67
N SER A 189 -1.13 13.05 8.26
CA SER A 189 -1.84 11.78 8.43
C SER A 189 -1.14 10.88 9.45
N TYR A 190 -1.83 9.89 10.01
CA TYR A 190 -1.16 8.82 10.78
C TYR A 190 -0.40 7.86 9.87
N SER A 191 -0.93 7.61 8.67
CA SER A 191 -0.35 6.73 7.67
C SER A 191 -1.07 6.96 6.36
N SER A 192 -0.35 7.21 5.26
CA SER A 192 -0.96 7.34 3.93
C SER A 192 0.13 7.29 2.86
N THR A 193 -0.17 6.67 1.72
CA THR A 193 0.66 6.79 0.53
C THR A 193 0.76 8.23 0.03
N MET A 194 -0.25 9.07 0.31
CA MET A 194 -0.26 10.49 -0.05
C MET A 194 0.84 11.30 0.66
N LEU A 195 1.38 10.83 1.79
CA LEU A 195 2.51 11.48 2.44
C LEU A 195 3.77 11.41 1.55
N PHE A 196 4.06 10.25 0.98
CA PHE A 196 5.19 10.09 0.05
C PHE A 196 5.00 10.90 -1.23
N GLU A 197 3.78 10.96 -1.76
CA GLU A 197 3.48 11.75 -2.95
C GLU A 197 3.60 13.25 -2.70
N ALA A 198 3.11 13.74 -1.55
CA ALA A 198 3.28 15.12 -1.09
C ALA A 198 4.76 15.49 -1.02
N GLU A 199 5.59 14.67 -0.35
CA GLU A 199 7.05 14.85 -0.28
C GLU A 199 7.70 14.88 -1.68
N CYS A 200 7.25 14.01 -2.59
CA CYS A 200 7.77 13.99 -3.95
C CYS A 200 7.43 15.28 -4.72
N LYS A 201 6.29 15.90 -4.45
CA LYS A 201 5.83 17.18 -4.99
C LYS A 201 6.38 18.41 -4.24
N GLY A 202 7.15 18.20 -3.17
CA GLY A 202 7.70 19.27 -2.33
C GLY A 202 6.69 19.93 -1.39
N ILE A 203 5.56 19.25 -1.13
CA ILE A 203 4.58 19.67 -0.13
C ILE A 203 5.06 19.14 1.24
N PRO A 204 5.23 19.99 2.26
CA PRO A 204 5.60 19.55 3.59
C PRO A 204 4.61 18.54 4.18
N VAL A 205 5.12 17.55 4.91
CA VAL A 205 4.29 16.52 5.51
C VAL A 205 4.50 16.36 7.01
N GLY A 206 3.46 15.86 7.68
CA GLY A 206 3.52 15.43 9.07
C GLY A 206 2.94 14.03 9.23
N VAL A 207 3.70 13.15 9.86
CA VAL A 207 3.22 11.84 10.29
C VAL A 207 2.85 11.92 11.76
N VAL A 208 1.55 11.82 12.05
CA VAL A 208 1.04 11.96 13.42
C VAL A 208 1.46 10.75 14.26
N ALA A 209 2.10 11.02 15.40
CA ALA A 209 2.66 10.02 16.30
C ALA A 209 1.91 9.90 17.64
N ASP A 210 0.86 10.69 17.87
CA ASP A 210 0.13 10.77 19.15
C ASP A 210 -0.41 9.42 19.66
N LEU A 211 -0.77 8.50 18.75
CA LEU A 211 -1.28 7.17 19.10
C LEU A 211 -0.19 6.11 19.26
N GLY A 212 1.08 6.50 19.14
CA GLY A 212 2.25 5.62 19.19
C GLY A 212 2.49 4.82 17.91
N PHE A 213 3.51 3.94 17.95
CA PHE A 213 3.95 3.16 16.81
C PHE A 213 3.55 1.70 16.93
N SER A 214 2.83 1.20 15.95
CA SER A 214 2.45 -0.21 15.92
C SER A 214 2.14 -0.68 14.50
N LYS A 215 2.21 -1.99 14.29
CA LYS A 215 1.79 -2.60 13.02
C LYS A 215 0.32 -2.30 12.69
N SER A 216 -0.55 -2.15 13.70
CA SER A 216 -1.97 -1.81 13.49
C SER A 216 -2.20 -0.39 12.96
N TYR A 217 -1.29 0.55 13.24
CA TYR A 217 -1.35 1.90 12.70
C TYR A 217 -0.59 2.06 11.39
N ALA A 218 0.08 0.99 10.92
CA ALA A 218 0.88 1.01 9.70
C ALA A 218 1.78 2.26 9.63
N ASN A 219 2.48 2.59 10.72
CA ASN A 219 3.28 3.82 10.82
C ASN A 219 4.75 3.58 11.23
N GLN A 220 5.12 2.33 11.54
CA GLN A 220 6.49 1.98 11.96
C GLN A 220 7.55 2.30 10.89
N HIS A 221 7.18 2.29 9.62
CA HIS A 221 8.08 2.63 8.51
C HIS A 221 8.38 4.13 8.40
N PHE A 222 7.69 4.99 9.14
CA PHE A 222 8.02 6.42 9.25
C PHE A 222 9.02 6.71 10.37
N LEU A 223 9.47 5.71 11.13
CA LEU A 223 10.59 5.88 12.06
C LEU A 223 11.85 6.27 11.28
N GLY A 224 12.56 7.29 11.78
CA GLY A 224 13.72 7.87 11.10
C GLY A 224 13.37 8.80 9.93
N SER A 225 12.10 9.06 9.64
CA SER A 225 11.69 9.90 8.50
C SER A 225 11.96 11.40 8.66
N GLY A 226 12.25 11.88 9.87
CA GLY A 226 12.36 13.31 10.18
C GLY A 226 11.02 14.06 10.29
N VAL A 227 9.92 13.50 9.76
CA VAL A 227 8.60 14.17 9.66
C VAL A 227 7.57 13.67 10.67
N LEU A 228 8.00 12.97 11.72
CA LEU A 228 7.13 12.59 12.83
C LEU A 228 6.71 13.84 13.63
N VAL A 229 5.41 14.00 13.87
CA VAL A 229 4.84 15.14 14.60
C VAL A 229 3.83 14.70 15.64
N TYR A 230 3.68 15.52 16.68
CA TYR A 230 2.61 15.42 17.67
C TYR A 230 1.70 16.62 17.51
N PHE A 231 0.38 16.46 17.59
CA PHE A 231 -0.56 17.55 17.32
C PHE A 231 -0.24 18.85 18.10
N ASP A 232 0.11 18.72 19.37
CA ASP A 232 0.39 19.87 20.25
C ASP A 232 1.70 20.61 19.93
N GLN A 233 2.56 20.01 19.10
CA GLN A 233 3.89 20.51 18.74
C GLN A 233 3.96 20.94 17.26
N ILE A 234 2.88 20.80 16.50
CA ILE A 234 2.89 21.19 15.08
C ILE A 234 3.01 22.71 14.97
N ASP A 235 3.97 23.11 14.15
CA ASP A 235 4.16 24.48 13.69
C ASP A 235 4.20 24.48 12.15
N PHE A 236 3.19 25.07 11.53
CA PHE A 236 3.08 25.15 10.07
C PHE A 236 4.01 26.22 9.46
N THR A 237 4.60 27.11 10.27
CA THR A 237 5.56 28.13 9.81
C THR A 237 6.98 27.60 9.70
N SER A 238 7.30 26.53 10.44
CA SER A 238 8.56 25.81 10.36
C SER A 238 8.33 24.30 10.19
N PRO A 239 7.85 23.85 9.01
CA PRO A 239 7.61 22.44 8.77
C PRO A 239 8.89 21.59 8.89
N LYS A 240 8.74 20.37 9.41
CA LYS A 240 9.83 19.40 9.43
C LYS A 240 10.20 18.99 8.01
N ILE A 241 11.47 18.67 7.82
CA ILE A 241 12.03 18.23 6.53
C ILE A 241 12.24 16.71 6.61
N ALA A 242 11.78 16.01 5.58
CA ALA A 242 12.00 14.57 5.47
C ALA A 242 13.50 14.24 5.35
N ASP A 243 13.92 13.21 6.07
CA ASP A 243 15.25 12.64 5.94
C ASP A 243 15.43 12.13 4.49
N PRO A 244 16.47 12.60 3.77
CA PRO A 244 16.63 12.28 2.35
C PRO A 244 16.92 10.79 2.11
N ASP A 245 17.63 10.12 3.03
CA ASP A 245 17.94 8.70 2.91
C ASP A 245 16.70 7.85 3.16
N TRP A 246 15.87 8.24 4.13
CA TRP A 246 14.55 7.65 4.34
C TRP A 246 13.66 7.81 3.10
N LEU A 247 13.62 9.01 2.52
CA LEU A 247 12.79 9.30 1.35
C LEU A 247 13.26 8.51 0.13
N ASP A 248 14.58 8.42 -0.10
CA ASP A 248 15.15 7.59 -1.17
C ASP A 248 14.83 6.09 -0.95
N CYS A 249 14.83 5.64 0.30
CA CYS A 249 14.55 4.26 0.67
C CYS A 249 13.10 3.85 0.41
N TYR A 250 12.13 4.71 0.77
CA TYR A 250 10.69 4.39 0.75
C TYR A 250 9.89 5.03 -0.40
N ALA A 251 10.38 6.13 -0.97
CA ALA A 251 9.77 6.84 -2.10
C ALA A 251 10.78 7.01 -3.24
N THR A 252 11.44 5.91 -3.62
CA THR A 252 12.49 5.89 -4.63
C THR A 252 12.05 6.60 -5.92
N LYS A 253 12.65 7.76 -6.18
CA LYS A 253 12.37 8.61 -7.36
C LYS A 253 13.12 8.17 -8.61
N LYS A 254 14.24 7.46 -8.44
CA LYS A 254 15.01 6.94 -9.57
C LYS A 254 14.31 5.72 -10.14
N VAL A 255 13.84 5.86 -11.37
CA VAL A 255 13.02 4.86 -12.05
C VAL A 255 13.78 4.36 -13.28
N ILE A 256 13.70 3.06 -13.52
CA ILE A 256 14.08 2.46 -14.79
C ILE A 256 13.34 3.16 -15.95
N THR A 257 14.09 3.58 -16.97
CA THR A 257 13.52 4.17 -18.19
C THR A 257 12.79 3.11 -19.00
N THR A 258 11.92 3.54 -19.91
CA THR A 258 11.22 2.64 -20.84
C THR A 258 12.23 1.81 -21.65
N ASP A 259 13.33 2.42 -22.09
CA ASP A 259 14.35 1.73 -22.89
C ASP A 259 15.11 0.69 -22.07
N GLU A 260 15.49 1.02 -20.83
CA GLU A 260 16.11 0.06 -19.91
C GLU A 260 15.16 -1.11 -19.62
N PHE A 261 13.87 -0.83 -19.41
CA PHE A 261 12.88 -1.87 -19.17
C PHE A 261 12.68 -2.77 -20.39
N ASN A 262 12.58 -2.19 -21.59
CA ASN A 262 12.46 -2.94 -22.84
C ASN A 262 13.71 -3.79 -23.12
N LYS A 263 14.91 -3.27 -22.82
CA LYS A 263 16.16 -4.02 -22.92
C LYS A 263 16.16 -5.22 -21.96
N LEU A 264 15.67 -5.01 -20.74
CA LEU A 264 15.55 -6.08 -19.76
C LEU A 264 14.56 -7.15 -20.23
N LEU A 265 13.38 -6.76 -20.72
CA LEU A 265 12.39 -7.72 -21.24
C LEU A 265 12.95 -8.63 -22.34
N LYS A 266 13.78 -8.09 -23.24
CA LYS A 266 14.44 -8.87 -24.30
C LYS A 266 15.46 -9.89 -23.79
N GLN A 267 15.98 -9.70 -22.57
CA GLN A 267 16.96 -10.58 -21.95
C GLN A 267 16.31 -11.66 -21.08
N VAL A 268 15.05 -11.48 -20.70
CA VAL A 268 14.36 -12.47 -19.86
C VAL A 268 13.78 -13.56 -20.74
N VAL A 269 14.37 -14.74 -20.66
CA VAL A 269 13.79 -15.96 -21.22
C VAL A 269 12.76 -16.48 -20.20
N PRO A 270 11.52 -16.81 -20.61
CA PRO A 270 10.56 -17.45 -19.73
C PRO A 270 11.21 -18.70 -19.11
N LEU A 271 11.45 -18.65 -17.80
CA LEU A 271 12.16 -19.72 -17.12
C LEU A 271 11.31 -21.00 -17.19
N GLN A 272 11.94 -22.16 -17.38
CA GLN A 272 11.37 -23.41 -16.87
C GLN A 272 11.39 -23.30 -15.34
N HIS A 273 10.36 -22.66 -14.80
CA HIS A 273 10.25 -22.40 -13.37
C HIS A 273 9.93 -23.73 -12.68
N ASP A 274 10.89 -24.26 -11.92
CA ASP A 274 10.56 -25.19 -10.86
C ASP A 274 9.91 -24.39 -9.72
N TYR A 275 8.58 -24.50 -9.64
CA TYR A 275 7.81 -23.83 -8.59
C TYR A 275 8.02 -24.46 -7.21
N GLN A 276 8.80 -25.54 -7.04
CA GLN A 276 9.04 -26.15 -5.72
C GLN A 276 9.70 -25.17 -4.73
N GLU A 277 10.75 -24.47 -5.14
CA GLU A 277 11.43 -23.44 -4.32
C GLU A 277 10.44 -22.32 -3.92
N TYR A 278 9.66 -21.83 -4.88
CA TYR A 278 8.62 -20.83 -4.64
C TYR A 278 7.53 -21.33 -3.68
N LEU A 279 7.01 -22.54 -3.89
CA LEU A 279 5.96 -23.12 -3.07
C LEU A 279 6.48 -23.37 -1.64
N SER A 280 7.72 -23.81 -1.48
CA SER A 280 8.40 -23.93 -0.19
C SER A 280 8.45 -22.57 0.52
N ALA A 281 8.92 -21.53 -0.18
CA ALA A 281 9.01 -20.17 0.35
C ALA A 281 7.65 -19.66 0.81
N VAL A 282 6.60 -19.77 -0.01
CA VAL A 282 5.26 -19.27 0.33
C VAL A 282 4.60 -20.05 1.46
N ASN A 283 4.85 -21.35 1.57
CA ASN A 283 4.30 -22.19 2.62
C ASN A 283 5.02 -21.98 3.97
N SER A 284 6.31 -21.60 3.96
CA SER A 284 7.08 -21.32 5.19
C SER A 284 6.48 -20.23 6.07
N ILE A 285 5.74 -19.29 5.47
CA ILE A 285 5.13 -18.13 6.13
C ILE A 285 3.69 -18.42 6.60
N GLU A 286 3.04 -19.45 6.06
CA GLU A 286 1.67 -19.78 6.42
C GLU A 286 1.65 -20.61 7.72
N SER A 287 1.38 -19.98 8.86
CA SER A 287 1.13 -20.74 10.08
C SER A 287 -0.11 -21.64 9.90
N THR A 288 -0.03 -22.89 10.37
CA THR A 288 -1.12 -23.87 10.33
C THR A 288 -2.40 -23.35 10.99
N LYS A 289 -2.25 -22.54 12.07
CA LYS A 289 -3.35 -21.86 12.75
C LYS A 289 -4.07 -20.85 11.84
N THR A 290 -3.33 -20.08 11.06
CA THR A 290 -3.89 -19.07 10.15
C THR A 290 -4.69 -19.72 9.01
N ILE A 291 -4.18 -20.84 8.47
CA ILE A 291 -4.89 -21.62 7.44
C ILE A 291 -6.21 -22.17 8.01
N PHE A 292 -6.16 -22.75 9.21
CA PHE A 292 -7.34 -23.31 9.88
C PHE A 292 -8.40 -22.23 10.15
N LEU A 293 -8.01 -21.10 10.75
CA LEU A 293 -8.91 -19.98 11.03
C LEU A 293 -9.53 -19.40 9.74
N ARG A 294 -8.76 -19.28 8.65
CA ARG A 294 -9.28 -18.80 7.37
C ARG A 294 -10.27 -19.80 6.76
N LYS A 295 -9.96 -21.09 6.82
CA LYS A 295 -10.83 -22.18 6.36
C LYS A 295 -12.13 -22.24 7.17
N PHE A 296 -12.04 -22.15 8.48
CA PHE A 296 -13.19 -22.14 9.39
C PHE A 296 -14.09 -20.91 9.17
N LYS A 297 -13.51 -19.70 9.08
CA LYS A 297 -14.27 -18.49 8.74
C LYS A 297 -14.95 -18.59 7.38
N LYS A 298 -14.30 -19.24 6.40
CA LYS A 298 -14.88 -19.45 5.06
C LYS A 298 -16.00 -20.48 5.08
N LEU A 299 -15.87 -21.57 5.84
CA LEU A 299 -16.94 -22.54 6.08
C LEU A 299 -18.20 -21.85 6.63
N ILE A 300 -18.02 -20.93 7.57
CA ILE A 300 -19.14 -20.17 8.15
C ILE A 300 -19.73 -19.16 7.15
N ARG A 301 -18.89 -18.43 6.42
CA ARG A 301 -19.33 -17.30 5.57
C ARG A 301 -19.83 -17.72 4.17
N ASP A 302 -19.25 -18.75 3.58
CA ASP A 302 -19.57 -19.23 2.22
C ASP A 302 -19.28 -20.75 2.13
N PRO A 303 -20.18 -21.59 2.68
CA PRO A 303 -19.98 -23.04 2.77
C PRO A 303 -19.80 -23.68 1.40
N LYS A 304 -20.54 -23.22 0.39
CA LYS A 304 -20.44 -23.74 -0.99
C LYS A 304 -19.04 -23.51 -1.58
N LYS A 305 -18.46 -22.30 -1.46
CA LYS A 305 -17.07 -22.08 -1.89
C LYS A 305 -16.04 -22.78 -1.02
N PHE A 306 -16.33 -23.06 0.25
CA PHE A 306 -15.44 -23.85 1.10
C PHE A 306 -15.28 -25.27 0.55
N PHE A 307 -16.40 -25.93 0.20
CA PHE A 307 -16.35 -27.27 -0.37
C PHE A 307 -15.74 -27.30 -1.78
N TYR A 308 -15.97 -26.26 -2.59
CA TYR A 308 -15.39 -26.16 -3.94
C TYR A 308 -13.85 -26.01 -3.95
N ASP A 309 -13.29 -25.23 -3.02
CA ASP A 309 -11.84 -25.04 -2.89
C ASP A 309 -11.16 -26.16 -2.08
N SER A 310 -11.93 -26.98 -1.36
CA SER A 310 -11.44 -28.15 -0.66
C SER A 310 -11.35 -29.29 -1.66
N LYS A 311 -10.19 -29.96 -1.76
CA LYS A 311 -9.94 -31.11 -2.67
C LYS A 311 -10.97 -32.27 -2.57
N TRP A 312 -11.91 -32.22 -1.63
CA TRP A 312 -12.92 -33.24 -1.34
C TRP A 312 -13.96 -33.44 -2.46
N LEU A 313 -14.19 -32.45 -3.33
CA LEU A 313 -15.19 -32.59 -4.42
C LEU A 313 -14.62 -33.02 -5.78
N ARG A 314 -13.30 -33.17 -5.95
CA ARG A 314 -12.73 -33.63 -7.25
C ARG A 314 -12.74 -35.16 -7.43
N LYS A 315 -13.31 -35.92 -6.50
CA LYS A 315 -13.44 -37.39 -6.61
C LYS A 315 -14.87 -37.88 -6.90
N VAL A 316 -15.82 -36.97 -7.09
CA VAL A 316 -17.20 -37.31 -7.43
C VAL A 316 -17.68 -36.32 -8.48
N ILE A 317 -17.26 -36.52 -9.72
CA ILE A 317 -17.92 -36.24 -11.02
C ILE A 317 -17.06 -36.93 -12.07
#